data_AF-A0A0D6PZ06-F1
#
_entry.id   AF-A0A0D6PZ06-F1
#
_cell.length_a   1.000
_cell.length_b   1.000
_cell.length_c   1.000
_cell.angle_alpha   90.00
_cell.angle_beta   90.00
_cell.angle_gamma   90.00
#
_symmetry.space_group_name_H-M   'P 1'
#
loop_
_entity.id
_entity.type
_entity.pdbx_description
1 polymer ?
#
loop_
_entity_poly.entity_id
_entity_poly.type
_entity_poly.pdbx_seq_one_letter_code
_entity_poly.pdbx_strand_id
1 'polypeptide(L)' 'MTETPQTRVHAVVCDLGALAEILDALITASEPVPLEWMHKWVKRLRTELDMAWLALPDGCRERAK' A
#
# COMPACT_ATOMS: atom_id res chain seq x y z
N MET A 1 10.24 -12.05 -15.59
CA MET A 1 9.04 -12.53 -14.87
C MET A 1 7.96 -11.48 -15.07
N THR A 2 6.80 -11.83 -15.59
CA THR A 2 5.70 -10.89 -15.82
C THR A 2 5.05 -10.58 -14.49
N GLU A 3 5.19 -9.35 -14.03
CA GLU A 3 4.58 -8.91 -12.78
C GLU A 3 3.05 -8.89 -12.92
N THR A 4 2.35 -9.57 -12.02
CA THR A 4 0.88 -9.68 -12.08
C THR A 4 0.21 -8.66 -11.14
N PRO A 5 -1.06 -8.29 -11.39
CA PRO A 5 -1.83 -7.47 -10.45
C PRO A 5 -1.85 -8.08 -9.04
N GLN A 6 -1.98 -9.41 -8.91
CA GLN A 6 -1.96 -10.08 -7.61
C GLN A 6 -0.60 -9.92 -6.91
N THR A 7 0.51 -10.04 -7.64
CA THR A 7 1.86 -9.84 -7.08
C THR A 7 2.03 -8.41 -6.57
N ARG A 8 1.51 -7.41 -7.29
CA ARG A 8 1.53 -6.01 -6.85
C ARG A 8 0.69 -5.77 -5.61
N VAL A 9 -0.55 -6.27 -5.56
CA VAL A 9 -1.40 -6.16 -4.36
C VAL A 9 -0.73 -6.81 -3.15
N HIS A 10 -0.14 -8.00 -3.33
CA HIS A 10 0.59 -8.67 -2.26
C HIS A 10 1.76 -7.82 -1.74
N ALA A 11 2.54 -7.20 -2.64
CA ALA A 11 3.62 -6.30 -2.24
C ALA A 11 3.11 -5.10 -1.43
N VAL A 12 1.99 -4.48 -1.84
CA VAL A 12 1.35 -3.38 -1.09
C VAL A 12 0.92 -3.85 0.31
N VAL A 13 0.33 -5.05 0.44
CA VAL A 13 -0.08 -5.60 1.74
C VAL A 13 1.13 -5.82 2.66
N CYS A 14 2.24 -6.33 2.13
CA CYS A 14 3.48 -6.44 2.89
C CYS A 14 4.00 -5.07 3.34
N ASP A 15 4.03 -4.09 2.42
CA ASP A 15 4.47 -2.72 2.73
C ASP A 15 3.57 -2.04 3.78
N LEU A 16 2.25 -2.30 3.76
CA LEU A 16 1.31 -1.85 4.79
C LEU A 16 1.59 -2.48 6.15
N GLY A 17 1.93 -3.78 6.19
CA GLY A 17 2.33 -4.46 7.42
C GLY A 17 3.58 -3.84 8.03
N ALA A 18 4.62 -3.60 7.22
CA ALA A 18 5.83 -2.93 7.66
C ALA A 18 5.56 -1.50 8.17
N LEU A 19 4.67 -0.74 7.51
CA LEU A 19 4.28 0.59 7.96
C LEU A 19 3.58 0.55 9.33
N ALA A 20 2.72 -0.44 9.56
CA ALA A 20 2.06 -0.62 10.85
C ALA A 20 3.07 -0.92 11.98
N GLU A 21 4.02 -1.81 11.74
CA GLU A 21 5.08 -2.13 12.73
C GLU A 21 5.93 -0.90 13.08
N ILE A 22 6.29 -0.07 12.09
CA ILE A 22 7.05 1.17 12.33
C ILE A 22 6.22 2.15 13.16
N LEU A 23 4.92 2.28 12.86
CA LEU A 23 4.04 3.16 13.63
C LEU A 23 3.88 2.69 15.06
N ASP A 24 3.71 1.40 15.29
CA ASP A 24 3.64 0.81 16.62
C ASP A 24 4.93 1.06 17.41
N ALA A 25 6.09 0.96 16.76
CA ALA A 25 7.38 1.28 17.37
C ALA A 25 7.49 2.77 17.76
N LEU A 26 7.05 3.69 16.89
CA LEU A 26 7.03 5.13 17.19
C LEU A 26 6.08 5.46 18.35
N ILE A 27 4.88 4.86 18.35
CA ILE A 27 3.90 5.01 19.43
C ILE A 27 4.45 4.48 20.75
N THR A 28 5.07 3.29 20.71
CA THR A 28 5.68 2.66 21.90
C THR A 28 6.82 3.52 22.46
N ALA A 29 7.62 4.13 21.58
CA ALA A 29 8.69 5.05 21.96
C ALA A 29 8.17 6.45 22.35
N SER A 30 6.87 6.74 22.20
CA SER A 30 6.28 8.08 22.34
C SER A 30 6.93 9.13 21.43
N GLU A 31 7.47 8.69 20.29
CA GLU A 31 8.09 9.55 19.30
C GLU A 31 7.04 10.13 18.35
N PRO A 32 7.17 11.39 17.91
CA PRO A 32 6.24 11.99 16.97
C PRO A 32 6.35 11.30 15.60
N VAL A 33 5.19 10.98 15.01
CA VAL A 33 5.14 10.43 13.64
C VAL A 33 5.52 11.54 12.64
N PRO A 34 6.55 11.35 11.80
CA PRO A 34 6.90 12.35 10.81
C PRO A 34 5.84 12.40 9.70
N LEU A 35 4.97 13.43 9.73
CA LEU A 35 3.80 13.52 8.84
C LEU A 35 4.18 13.56 7.35
N GLU A 36 5.27 14.21 6.99
CA GLU A 36 5.74 14.24 5.60
C GLU A 36 6.17 12.85 5.10
N TRP A 37 6.81 12.06 5.96
CA TRP A 37 7.17 10.68 5.67
C TRP A 37 5.92 9.81 5.52
N MET A 38 4.96 9.94 6.43
CA MET A 38 3.68 9.23 6.37
C MET A 38 2.93 9.56 5.07
N HIS A 39 2.86 10.83 4.71
CA HIS A 39 2.19 11.27 3.48
C HIS A 39 2.86 10.71 2.22
N LYS A 40 4.20 10.63 2.19
CA LYS A 40 4.94 9.98 1.09
C LYS A 40 4.62 8.48 1.01
N TRP A 41 4.57 7.79 2.15
CA TRP A 41 4.19 6.37 2.21
C TRP A 41 2.78 6.13 1.67
N VAL A 42 1.79 6.88 2.16
CA VAL A 42 0.40 6.75 1.71
C VAL A 42 0.26 7.03 0.21
N LYS A 43 0.96 8.05 -0.31
CA LYS A 43 0.97 8.35 -1.76
C LYS A 43 1.54 7.19 -2.59
N ARG A 44 2.63 6.59 -2.14
CA ARG A 44 3.26 5.45 -2.83
C ARG A 44 2.31 4.25 -2.85
N LEU A 45 1.77 3.87 -1.68
CA LEU A 45 0.85 2.72 -1.56
C LEU A 45 -0.41 2.90 -2.41
N ARG A 46 -0.99 4.11 -2.41
CA ARG A 46 -2.12 4.44 -3.28
C ARG A 46 -1.78 4.27 -4.75
N THR A 47 -0.62 4.76 -5.19
CA THR A 47 -0.19 4.65 -6.59
C THR A 47 -0.03 3.19 -7.01
N GLU A 48 0.60 2.36 -6.17
CA GLU A 48 0.75 0.92 -6.45
C GLU A 48 -0.59 0.19 -6.51
N LEU A 49 -1.54 0.54 -5.62
CA LEU A 49 -2.90 0.02 -5.68
C LEU A 49 -3.64 0.46 -6.93
N ASP A 50 -3.54 1.73 -7.31
CA ASP A 50 -4.16 2.26 -8.53
C ASP A 50 -3.61 1.53 -9.77
N MET A 51 -2.29 1.27 -9.83
CA MET A 51 -1.68 0.49 -10.91
C MET A 51 -2.16 -0.96 -10.91
N ALA A 52 -2.21 -1.61 -9.75
CA ALA A 52 -2.71 -2.98 -9.64
C ALA A 52 -4.19 -3.06 -10.06
N TRP A 53 -4.99 -2.08 -9.68
CA TRP A 53 -6.40 -1.96 -10.05
C TRP A 53 -6.60 -1.76 -11.55
N LEU A 54 -5.80 -0.88 -12.16
CA LEU A 54 -5.84 -0.61 -13.60
C LEU A 54 -5.40 -1.82 -14.43
N ALA A 55 -4.53 -2.66 -13.88
CA ALA A 55 -4.06 -3.88 -14.51
C ALA A 55 -5.03 -5.08 -14.37
N LEU A 56 -6.13 -4.95 -13.61
CA LEU A 56 -7.17 -5.97 -13.56
C LEU A 56 -7.96 -6.02 -14.88
N PRO A 57 -8.37 -7.22 -15.36
CA PRO A 57 -9.29 -7.35 -16.49
C PRO A 57 -10.62 -6.63 -16.21
N ASP A 58 -11.24 -6.04 -17.24
CA ASP A 58 -12.46 -5.23 -17.10
C ASP A 58 -13.60 -5.94 -16.34
N GLY A 59 -13.76 -7.26 -16.50
CA GLY A 59 -14.78 -8.06 -15.79
C GLY A 59 -14.57 -8.22 -14.28
N CYS A 60 -13.41 -7.84 -13.74
CA CYS A 60 -13.16 -7.72 -12.29
C CYS A 60 -13.42 -6.30 -11.77
N ARG A 61 -13.26 -5.27 -12.62
CA ARG A 61 -13.44 -3.86 -12.24
C ARG A 61 -14.91 -3.51 -11.99
N GLU A 62 -15.83 -4.16 -12.69
CA GLU A 62 -17.28 -3.95 -12.57
C GLU A 62 -17.89 -4.52 -11.28
N ARG A 63 -17.27 -5.52 -10.64
CA ARG A 63 -17.80 -6.15 -9.41
C ARG A 63 -17.53 -5.36 -8.11
N ALA A 64 -16.73 -4.29 -8.19
CA ALA A 64 -16.36 -3.48 -7.04
C ALA A 64 -17.01 -2.09 -7.02
N LYS A 65 -17.95 -1.83 -7.93
CA LYS A 65 -18.90 -0.72 -7.85
C LYS A 65 -20.18 -1.21 -7.16
#